data_AF-A0A7L7M9I1-F1
#
_entry.id   AF-A0A7L7M9I1-F1
#
_cell.length_a   1.000
_cell.length_b   1.000
_cell.length_c   1.000
_cell.angle_alpha   90.00
_cell.angle_beta   90.00
_cell.angle_gamma   90.00
#
_symmetry.space_group_name_H-M   'P 1'
#
loop_
_entity.id
_entity.type
_entity.pdbx_description
1 polymer ?
#
loop_
_entity_poly.entity_id
_entity_poly.type
_entity_poly.pdbx_seq_one_letter_code
_entity_poly.pdbx_strand_id
1 'polypeptide(L)' 'MTDQLDPAPARPALHWLGDHAEHERALASLAGGELYALTLADDTTRYVLSARPVGSSR' A
#
# COMPACT_ATOMS: atom_id res chain seq x y z
N MET A 1 -11.93 -11.13 -8.39
CA MET A 1 -10.66 -11.77 -7.97
C MET A 1 -10.07 -10.90 -6.88
N THR A 2 -10.52 -11.13 -5.65
CA THR A 2 -10.13 -10.35 -4.45
C THR A 2 -9.95 -11.33 -3.28
N ASP A 3 -9.28 -12.45 -3.57
CA ASP A 3 -9.00 -13.53 -2.63
C ASP A 3 -7.60 -13.39 -1.99
N GLN A 4 -6.95 -12.24 -2.22
CA GLN A 4 -5.56 -12.01 -1.82
C GLN A 4 -5.42 -11.44 -0.40
N LEU A 5 -6.53 -11.23 0.32
CA LEU A 5 -6.57 -10.54 1.61
C LEU A 5 -7.40 -11.25 2.69
N ASP A 6 -7.65 -12.55 2.61
CA ASP A 6 -8.08 -13.32 3.80
C ASP A 6 -7.20 -14.57 3.97
N PRO A 7 -6.51 -14.69 5.12
CA PRO A 7 -7.12 -14.77 6.45
C PRO A 7 -6.74 -13.61 7.38
N ALA A 8 -7.30 -13.62 8.61
CA ALA A 8 -7.09 -12.78 9.79
C ALA A 8 -5.91 -11.76 9.85
N PRO A 9 -4.66 -12.07 9.43
CA PRO A 9 -3.56 -11.09 9.32
C PRO A 9 -3.74 -9.88 8.38
N ALA A 10 -4.78 -9.82 7.52
CA ALA A 10 -4.91 -8.72 6.55
C ALA A 10 -5.52 -7.41 7.10
N ARG A 11 -5.92 -7.37 8.38
CA ARG A 11 -6.61 -6.20 8.98
C ARG A 11 -5.89 -4.86 8.81
N PRO A 12 -4.55 -4.76 8.98
CA PRO A 12 -3.86 -3.49 8.78
C PRO A 12 -3.91 -3.02 7.32
N ALA A 13 -3.85 -3.95 6.37
CA ALA A 13 -3.93 -3.63 4.94
C ALA A 13 -5.36 -3.21 4.55
N LEU A 14 -6.39 -3.74 5.22
CA LEU A 14 -7.76 -3.27 5.05
C LEU A 14 -7.96 -1.85 5.59
N HIS A 15 -7.29 -1.49 6.70
CA HIS A 15 -7.33 -0.11 7.21
C HIS A 15 -6.71 0.88 6.24
N TRP A 16 -5.59 0.50 5.59
CA TRP A 16 -4.97 1.30 4.54
C TRP A 16 -5.94 1.64 3.40
N LEU A 17 -6.79 0.69 2.96
CA LEU A 17 -7.79 0.93 1.90
C LEU A 17 -8.85 1.98 2.27
N GLY A 18 -8.99 2.32 3.56
CA GLY A 18 -9.88 3.38 4.03
C GLY A 18 -9.16 4.70 4.32
N ASP A 19 -7.83 4.73 4.32
CA ASP A 19 -7.04 5.90 4.69
C ASP A 19 -6.83 6.81 3.48
N HIS A 20 -7.66 7.85 3.41
CA HIS A 20 -7.62 8.80 2.30
C HIS A 20 -6.32 9.60 2.24
N ALA A 21 -5.75 10.00 3.37
CA ALA A 21 -4.51 10.77 3.38
C ALA A 21 -3.34 9.93 2.85
N GLU A 22 -3.34 8.65 3.22
CA GLU A 22 -2.32 7.71 2.79
C GLU A 22 -2.46 7.33 1.31
N HIS A 23 -3.69 7.27 0.80
CA HIS A 23 -3.95 7.15 -0.63
C HIS A 23 -3.43 8.35 -1.44
N GLU A 24 -3.68 9.57 -0.99
CA GLU A 24 -3.15 10.77 -1.66
C GLU A 24 -1.62 10.79 -1.65
N ARG A 25 -0.99 10.37 -0.54
CA ARG A 25 0.47 10.19 -0.46
C ARG A 25 0.97 9.18 -1.49
N ALA A 26 0.29 8.03 -1.61
CA ALA A 26 0.64 7.00 -2.60
C ALA A 26 0.55 7.54 -4.03
N LEU A 27 -0.54 8.24 -4.37
CA LEU A 27 -0.73 8.84 -5.69
C LEU A 27 0.34 9.90 -5.99
N ALA A 28 0.68 10.77 -5.04
CA ALA A 28 1.70 11.78 -5.21
C ALA A 28 3.09 11.16 -5.48
N SER A 29 3.48 10.13 -4.72
CA SER A 29 4.73 9.41 -4.95
C SER A 29 4.76 8.75 -6.33
N LEU A 30 3.69 8.03 -6.69
CA LEU A 30 3.63 7.31 -7.97
C LEU A 30 3.60 8.26 -9.17
N ALA A 31 2.88 9.39 -9.07
CA ALA A 31 2.85 10.43 -10.09
C ALA A 31 4.23 11.09 -10.29
N GLY A 32 5.02 11.20 -9.22
CA GLY A 32 6.40 11.67 -9.25
C GLY A 32 7.40 10.68 -9.83
N GLY A 33 6.98 9.45 -10.15
CA GLY A 33 7.91 8.39 -10.60
C GLY A 33 8.58 7.62 -9.45
N GLU A 34 8.22 7.93 -8.20
CA GLU A 34 8.89 7.41 -7.01
C GLU A 34 8.27 6.08 -6.54
N LEU A 35 9.07 5.27 -5.83
CA LEU A 35 8.59 4.09 -5.13
C LEU A 35 7.73 4.53 -3.94
N TYR A 36 6.49 4.09 -3.93
CA TYR A 36 5.67 4.14 -2.73
C TYR A 36 5.91 2.88 -1.89
N ALA A 37 6.20 3.06 -0.60
CA ALA A 37 6.25 1.99 0.37
C ALA A 37 5.51 2.41 1.65
N LEU A 38 4.77 1.46 2.21
CA LEU A 38 4.09 1.56 3.49
C LEU A 38 4.40 0.31 4.31
N THR A 39 4.83 0.53 5.55
CA THR A 39 5.04 -0.53 6.53
C THR A 39 3.87 -0.56 7.49
N LEU A 40 3.19 -1.70 7.57
CA LEU A 40 2.09 -1.93 8.50
C LEU A 40 2.57 -2.90 9.58
N ALA A 41 2.38 -2.55 10.85
CA ALA A 41 2.68 -3.42 11.98
C ALA A 41 1.40 -4.09 12.49
N ASP A 42 1.45 -5.39 12.76
CA ASP A 42 0.40 -6.17 13.40
C ASP A 42 1.01 -7.12 14.44
N ASP A 43 0.93 -6.71 15.70
CA ASP A 43 1.55 -7.42 16.83
C ASP A 43 3.03 -7.75 16.57
N THR A 44 3.36 -9.02 16.33
CA THR A 44 4.73 -9.47 16.03
C THR A 44 5.09 -9.46 14.54
N THR A 45 4.13 -9.16 13.68
CA THR A 45 4.28 -9.23 12.22
C THR A 45 4.39 -7.84 11.60
N ARG A 46 5.23 -7.73 10.57
CA ARG A 46 5.38 -6.50 9.79
C ARG A 46 5.10 -6.80 8.33
N TYR A 47 4.13 -6.10 7.76
CA TYR A 47 3.80 -6.14 6.35
C TYR A 47 4.41 -4.93 5.64
N VAL A 48 4.85 -5.14 4.41
CA VAL A 48 5.28 -4.06 3.53
C VAL A 48 4.41 -4.08 2.29
N LEU A 49 3.71 -2.98 2.06
CA LEU A 49 3.01 -2.71 0.81
C LEU A 49 3.90 -1.77 0.00
N SER A 50 4.34 -2.21 -1.18
CA SER A 50 5.12 -1.39 -2.10
C SER A 50 4.46 -1.31 -3.46
N ALA A 51 4.39 -0.11 -4.01
CA ALA A 51 3.94 0.15 -5.37
C ALA A 51 5.01 0.96 -6.08
N ARG A 52 5.36 0.54 -7.30
CA ARG A 52 6.26 1.29 -8.17
C ARG A 52 5.54 1.60 -9.48
N PRO A 53 5.76 2.78 -10.07
CA PRO A 53 5.26 3.06 -11.41
C PRO A 53 5.86 2.07 -12.41
N VAL A 54 5.02 1.43 -13.22
CA VAL A 54 5.43 0.52 -14.29
C VAL A 54 5.04 1.12 -15.64
N GLY A 55 5.78 2.14 -16.05
CA GLY A 55 5.54 2.91 -17.28
C GLY A 55 6.42 4.15 -17.29
N SER A 56 6.84 4.59 -18.48
CA SER A 56 7.74 5.74 -18.63
C SER A 56 7.08 7.01 -18.09
N SER A 57 7.79 7.72 -17.20
CA SER A 57 7.82 9.18 -17.27
C SER A 57 7.94 9.54 -18.74
N ARG A 58 6.96 10.27 -19.25
CA ARG A 58 6.98 10.79 -20.61
C ARG A 58 8.32 11.49 -20.92
#